data_AF-A0A7C9CSS0-F1
#
_entry.id   AF-A0A7C9CSS0-F1
#
_cell.length_a   1.000
_cell.length_b   1.000
_cell.length_c   1.000
_cell.angle_alpha   90.00
_cell.angle_beta   90.00
_cell.angle_gamma   90.00
#
_symmetry.space_group_name_H-M   'P 1'
#
loop_
_entity.id
_entity.type
_entity.pdbx_description
1 polymer ?
#
loop_
_entity_poly.entity_id
_entity_poly.type
_entity_poly.pdbx_seq_one_letter_code
_entity_poly.pdbx_strand_id
1 'polypeptide(L)'
;QNLTAQVFNKASVPQSAQATFPYIFAVSKYLQPGSFDLVGSIIYEIDKTPYQSTFYNGTIEVVEASGFLSVETVFLVTLGIALIVALCLWIRSQLQRFTKKAKKAPKVEVGTRSTDASLDEWLQGTAYTQSQANKSKKKK
;
A
#
# COMPACT_ATOMS: atom_id res chain seq x y z
N GLN A 1 -22.80 7.12 -34.15
CA GLN A 1 -24.06 6.68 -33.52
C GLN A 1 -23.96 5.19 -33.23
N ASN A 2 -24.18 4.78 -31.98
CA ASN A 2 -24.30 3.37 -31.62
C ASN A 2 -25.76 2.96 -31.84
N LEU A 3 -26.04 2.21 -32.91
CA LEU A 3 -27.38 1.78 -33.29
C LEU A 3 -27.50 0.30 -32.99
N THR A 4 -28.20 -0.06 -31.92
CA THR A 4 -28.61 -1.44 -31.66
C THR A 4 -30.04 -1.58 -32.19
N ALA A 5 -30.30 -2.64 -32.97
CA ALA A 5 -31.64 -2.96 -33.43
C ALA A 5 -32.02 -4.36 -32.92
N GLN A 6 -33.16 -4.45 -32.23
CA GLN A 6 -33.69 -5.72 -31.74
C GLN A 6 -34.99 -6.03 -32.46
N VAL A 7 -35.01 -7.15 -33.18
CA VAL A 7 -36.18 -7.61 -33.93
C VAL A 7 -36.93 -8.65 -33.11
N PHE A 8 -38.22 -8.42 -32.86
CA PHE A 8 -39.08 -9.38 -32.19
C PHE A 8 -39.90 -10.19 -33.23
N ASN A 9 -39.33 -11.31 -33.70
CA ASN A 9 -39.84 -12.08 -34.85
C ASN A 9 -41.25 -12.72 -34.69
N LYS A 10 -41.96 -12.54 -33.57
CA LYS A 10 -43.33 -13.06 -33.33
C LYS A 10 -44.16 -12.19 -32.38
N ALA A 11 -43.89 -10.89 -32.30
CA ALA A 11 -44.51 -9.98 -31.35
C ALA A 11 -45.85 -9.40 -31.86
N SER A 12 -46.83 -10.24 -32.18
CA SER A 12 -48.19 -9.76 -32.45
C SER A 12 -48.92 -9.54 -31.13
N VAL A 13 -49.36 -8.30 -30.90
CA VAL A 13 -50.13 -7.93 -29.70
C VAL A 13 -51.60 -7.86 -30.09
N PRO A 14 -52.49 -8.65 -29.47
CA PRO A 14 -53.93 -8.58 -29.74
C PRO A 14 -54.50 -7.19 -29.46
N GLN A 15 -55.54 -6.80 -30.20
CA GLN A 15 -56.29 -5.59 -29.89
C GLN A 15 -56.83 -5.67 -28.46
N SER A 16 -56.57 -4.65 -27.65
CA SER A 16 -56.90 -4.57 -26.21
C SER A 16 -56.00 -5.36 -25.25
N ALA A 17 -54.88 -5.93 -25.72
CA ALA A 17 -53.86 -6.49 -24.84
C ALA A 17 -52.67 -5.54 -24.71
N GLN A 18 -52.04 -5.53 -23.52
CA GLN A 18 -50.77 -4.86 -23.31
C GLN A 18 -49.65 -5.90 -23.34
N ALA A 19 -48.57 -5.61 -24.06
CA ALA A 19 -47.36 -6.42 -24.07
C ALA A 19 -46.16 -5.55 -23.68
N THR A 20 -45.24 -6.14 -22.92
CA THR A 20 -43.99 -5.51 -22.52
C THR A 20 -42.84 -6.24 -23.20
N PHE A 21 -41.99 -5.50 -23.91
CA PHE A 21 -40.85 -6.05 -24.62
C PHE A 21 -39.55 -5.59 -23.93
N PRO A 22 -38.73 -6.52 -23.40
CA PRO A 22 -37.45 -6.16 -22.82
C PRO A 22 -36.48 -5.74 -23.93
N TYR A 23 -35.82 -4.60 -23.77
CA TYR A 23 -34.83 -4.08 -24.70
C TYR A 23 -33.47 -3.92 -24.00
N ILE A 24 -32.46 -4.61 -24.51
CA ILE A 24 -31.09 -4.60 -23.98
C ILE A 24 -30.21 -3.87 -24.99
N PHE A 25 -29.53 -2.83 -24.55
CA PHE A 25 -28.54 -2.12 -25.34
C PHE A 25 -27.20 -2.09 -24.59
N ALA A 26 -26.10 -2.06 -25.34
CA ALA A 26 -24.76 -1.93 -24.80
C ALA A 26 -24.11 -0.67 -25.35
N VAL A 27 -23.39 0.04 -24.48
CA VAL A 27 -22.62 1.22 -24.86
C VAL A 27 -21.27 0.76 -25.43
N SER A 28 -20.80 1.43 -26.48
CA SER A 28 -19.47 1.14 -27.06
C SER A 28 -18.36 1.46 -26.05
N LYS A 29 -17.36 0.58 -25.94
CA LYS A 29 -16.16 0.81 -25.10
C LYS A 29 -15.32 2.02 -25.54
N TYR A 30 -15.56 2.55 -26.73
CA TYR A 30 -14.88 3.73 -27.28
C TYR A 30 -15.65 5.02 -27.03
N LEU A 31 -16.79 4.96 -26.33
CA LEU A 31 -17.56 6.16 -26.00
C LEU A 31 -16.85 6.90 -24.87
N GLN A 32 -16.55 8.18 -25.10
CA GLN A 32 -15.92 9.03 -24.09
C GLN A 32 -16.87 9.26 -22.90
N PRO A 33 -16.35 9.47 -21.67
CA PRO A 33 -17.18 9.83 -20.53
C PRO A 33 -17.96 11.11 -20.79
N GLY A 34 -19.27 11.11 -20.52
CA GLY A 34 -20.13 12.25 -20.78
C GLY A 34 -21.62 11.96 -20.56
N SER A 35 -22.43 13.00 -20.68
CA SER A 35 -23.89 12.89 -20.66
C SER A 35 -24.39 12.48 -22.03
N PHE A 36 -25.13 11.37 -22.09
CA PHE A 36 -25.73 10.88 -23.32
C PHE A 36 -27.25 10.76 -23.16
N ASP A 37 -27.96 11.11 -24.23
CA ASP A 37 -29.39 10.91 -24.35
C ASP A 37 -29.68 9.56 -24.99
N LEU A 38 -30.56 8.78 -24.36
CA LEU A 38 -31.10 7.58 -24.97
C LEU A 38 -32.36 7.91 -25.78
N VAL A 39 -32.29 7.63 -27.09
CA VAL A 39 -33.42 7.74 -28.01
C VAL A 39 -33.79 6.34 -28.50
N GLY A 40 -35.00 5.90 -28.18
CA GLY A 40 -35.56 4.63 -28.64
C GLY A 40 -36.60 4.85 -29.72
N SER A 41 -36.46 4.18 -30.87
CA SER A 41 -37.50 4.15 -31.91
C SER A 41 -38.11 2.76 -31.99
N ILE A 42 -39.43 2.67 -31.89
CA ILE A 42 -40.19 1.44 -32.09
C ILE A 42 -40.90 1.54 -33.42
N ILE A 43 -40.66 0.55 -34.28
CA ILE A 43 -41.35 0.38 -35.56
C ILE A 43 -42.31 -0.79 -35.40
N TYR A 44 -43.60 -0.57 -35.69
CA TYR A 44 -44.66 -1.55 -35.55
C TYR A 44 -45.66 -1.46 -36.70
N GLU A 45 -46.44 -2.51 -36.91
CA GLU A 45 -47.41 -2.60 -38.01
C GLU A 45 -48.81 -2.81 -37.42
N ILE A 46 -49.78 -2.01 -37.85
CA ILE A 46 -51.21 -2.18 -37.55
C ILE A 46 -51.94 -2.25 -38.88
N ASP A 47 -52.77 -3.28 -39.09
CA ASP A 47 -53.59 -3.43 -40.31
C ASP A 47 -52.82 -3.27 -41.63
N LYS A 48 -51.60 -3.81 -41.70
CA LYS A 48 -50.67 -3.70 -42.85
C LYS A 48 -50.14 -2.30 -43.13
N THR A 49 -50.31 -1.38 -42.19
CA THR A 49 -49.73 -0.04 -42.25
C THR A 49 -48.59 0.10 -41.23
N PRO A 50 -47.38 0.48 -41.68
CA PRO A 50 -46.24 0.66 -40.80
C PRO A 50 -46.34 1.99 -40.06
N TYR A 51 -46.05 1.96 -38.76
CA TYR A 51 -45.95 3.11 -37.89
C TYR A 51 -44.61 3.12 -37.16
N GLN A 52 -44.16 4.31 -36.80
CA GLN A 52 -42.97 4.51 -35.99
C GLN A 52 -43.30 5.47 -34.86
N SER A 53 -42.93 5.08 -33.64
CA SER A 53 -42.99 5.96 -32.47
C SER A 53 -41.60 6.11 -31.87
N THR A 54 -41.20 7.36 -31.63
CA THR A 54 -39.90 7.68 -31.03
C THR A 54 -40.12 8.14 -29.60
N PHE A 55 -39.43 7.49 -28.68
CA PHE A 55 -39.46 7.78 -27.26
C PHE A 55 -38.12 8.37 -26.84
N TYR A 56 -38.20 9.48 -26.11
CA TYR A 56 -37.07 10.12 -25.46
C TYR A 56 -37.16 9.80 -23.97
N ASN A 57 -36.16 9.15 -23.37
CA ASN A 57 -36.05 9.23 -21.90
C ASN A 57 -34.72 8.74 -21.32
N GLY A 58 -34.17 9.56 -20.43
CA GLY A 58 -33.06 9.30 -19.51
C GLY A 58 -31.71 9.82 -20.00
N THR A 59 -31.22 10.90 -19.38
CA THR A 59 -29.78 11.22 -19.33
C THR A 59 -29.09 10.09 -18.58
N ILE A 60 -28.33 9.27 -19.30
CA ILE A 60 -27.55 8.18 -18.70
C ILE A 60 -26.14 8.70 -18.49
N GLU A 61 -25.72 8.77 -17.24
CA GLU A 61 -24.33 9.04 -16.90
C GLU A 61 -23.52 7.77 -17.17
N VAL A 62 -22.71 7.80 -18.23
CA VAL A 62 -21.80 6.70 -18.53
C VAL A 62 -20.58 6.86 -17.62
N VAL A 63 -20.67 6.24 -16.45
CA VAL A 63 -19.52 6.10 -15.54
C VAL A 63 -18.67 4.94 -16.04
N GLU A 64 -17.46 5.23 -16.49
CA GLU A 64 -16.51 4.19 -16.89
C GLU A 64 -16.24 3.26 -15.70
N ALA A 65 -16.23 1.95 -15.93
CA ALA A 65 -15.71 1.02 -14.95
C ALA A 65 -14.25 1.42 -14.73
N SER A 66 -13.94 2.01 -13.56
CA SER A 66 -12.62 2.51 -13.19
C SER A 66 -11.57 1.50 -13.66
N GLY A 67 -10.79 1.87 -14.67
CA GLY A 67 -9.85 0.94 -15.30
C GLY A 67 -8.93 0.32 -14.26
N PHE A 68 -8.34 -0.84 -14.58
CA PHE A 68 -7.51 -1.64 -13.66
C PHE A 68 -6.41 -0.85 -12.90
N LEU A 69 -6.07 0.36 -13.35
CA LEU A 69 -5.18 1.32 -12.68
C LEU A 69 -5.99 2.51 -12.13
N SER A 70 -6.78 2.28 -11.09
CA SER A 70 -7.39 3.38 -10.33
C SER A 70 -6.35 4.12 -9.50
N VAL A 71 -6.57 5.43 -9.28
CA VAL A 71 -5.69 6.27 -8.45
C VAL A 71 -5.59 5.71 -7.04
N GLU A 72 -6.67 5.16 -6.48
CA GLU A 72 -6.61 4.48 -5.18
C GLU A 72 -5.66 3.29 -5.18
N THR A 73 -5.65 2.47 -6.24
CA THR A 73 -4.77 1.30 -6.33
C THR A 73 -3.31 1.73 -6.43
N VAL A 74 -3.00 2.73 -7.26
CA VAL A 74 -1.63 3.28 -7.36
C VAL A 74 -1.17 3.85 -6.02
N PHE A 75 -2.04 4.60 -5.33
CA PHE A 75 -1.77 5.16 -4.01
C PHE A 75 -1.52 4.07 -2.95
N LEU A 76 -2.38 3.07 -2.85
CA LEU A 76 -2.24 2.01 -1.84
C LEU A 76 -1.00 1.14 -2.09
N VAL A 77 -0.67 0.85 -3.35
CA VAL A 77 0.53 0.08 -3.70
C VAL A 77 1.80 0.87 -3.38
N THR A 78 1.86 2.15 -3.76
CA THR A 78 3.02 3.00 -3.45
C THR A 78 3.18 3.22 -1.95
N LEU A 79 2.09 3.44 -1.21
CA LEU A 79 2.09 3.52 0.24
C LEU A 79 2.56 2.21 0.88
N GLY A 80 2.09 1.07 0.39
CA GLY A 80 2.50 -0.25 0.87
C GLY A 80 4.01 -0.48 0.71
N ILE A 81 4.56 -0.15 -0.46
CA ILE A 81 6.02 -0.25 -0.70
C ILE A 81 6.78 0.69 0.23
N ALA A 82 6.33 1.94 0.41
CA ALA A 82 6.96 2.90 1.30
C ALA A 82 7.03 2.40 2.75
N LEU A 83 5.95 1.80 3.26
CA LEU A 83 5.90 1.22 4.60
C LEU A 83 6.83 0.03 4.75
N ILE A 84 6.91 -0.85 3.75
CA ILE A 84 7.85 -1.99 3.76
C ILE A 84 9.29 -1.50 3.82
N VAL A 85 9.66 -0.52 2.98
CA VAL A 85 11.01 0.07 2.99
C VAL A 85 11.31 0.71 4.34
N ALA A 86 10.37 1.48 4.89
CA ALA A 86 10.52 2.10 6.21
C ALA A 86 10.71 1.05 7.32
N LEU A 87 9.94 -0.04 7.30
CA LEU A 87 10.06 -1.13 8.26
C LEU A 87 11.39 -1.86 8.14
N CYS A 88 11.84 -2.17 6.92
CA CYS A 88 13.14 -2.78 6.68
C CYS A 88 14.30 -1.90 7.20
N LEU A 89 14.25 -0.60 6.96
CA LEU A 89 15.24 0.34 7.47
C LEU A 89 15.18 0.45 9.01
N TRP A 90 13.98 0.44 9.59
CA TRP A 90 13.79 0.47 11.04
C TRP A 90 14.37 -0.78 11.71
N ILE A 91 14.06 -1.98 11.19
CA ILE A 91 14.62 -3.24 11.71
C ILE A 91 16.15 -3.23 11.60
N ARG A 92 16.71 -2.81 10.46
CA ARG A 92 18.17 -2.68 10.28
C ARG A 92 18.78 -1.71 11.29
N SER A 93 18.12 -0.57 11.54
CA SER A 93 18.56 0.42 12.53
C SER A 93 18.52 -0.13 13.96
N GLN A 94 17.47 -0.88 14.32
CA GLN A 94 17.39 -1.56 15.62
C GLN A 94 18.50 -2.60 15.76
N LEU A 95 18.71 -3.45 14.77
CA LEU A 95 19.80 -4.44 14.78
C LEU A 95 21.18 -3.78 14.91
N GLN A 96 21.39 -2.64 14.25
CA GLN A 96 22.61 -1.84 14.43
C GLN A 96 22.74 -1.25 15.85
N ARG A 97 21.65 -0.83 16.48
CA ARG A 97 21.65 -0.35 17.88
C ARG A 97 22.00 -1.47 18.87
N PHE A 98 21.49 -2.68 18.66
CA PHE A 98 21.80 -3.84 19.50
C PHE A 98 23.23 -4.37 19.28
N THR A 99 23.72 -4.39 18.03
CA THR A 99 25.08 -4.83 17.71
C THR A 99 26.17 -3.84 18.11
N LYS A 100 25.87 -2.54 18.24
CA LYS A 100 26.81 -1.55 18.80
C LYS A 100 27.14 -1.78 20.28
N LYS A 101 26.32 -2.53 21.04
CA LYS A 101 26.68 -2.99 22.39
C LYS A 101 27.63 -4.20 22.40
N ALA A 102 27.94 -4.78 21.23
CA ALA A 102 28.86 -5.90 21.07
C ALA A 102 30.13 -5.55 20.29
N LYS A 103 30.41 -4.27 20.01
CA LYS A 103 31.75 -3.84 19.63
C LYS A 103 32.62 -3.80 20.88
N LYS A 104 33.30 -4.93 21.10
CA LYS A 104 34.42 -5.19 22.01
C LYS A 104 35.08 -3.91 22.54
N ALA A 105 35.22 -3.84 23.87
CA ALA A 105 36.25 -3.03 24.50
C ALA A 105 37.58 -3.25 23.73
N PRO A 106 38.36 -2.20 23.44
CA PRO A 106 39.64 -2.39 22.77
C PRO A 106 40.43 -3.41 23.60
N LYS A 107 40.93 -4.45 22.94
CA LYS A 107 41.85 -5.39 23.57
C LYS A 107 43.09 -4.56 23.89
N VAL A 108 43.16 -4.09 25.14
CA VAL A 108 44.33 -3.45 25.70
C VAL A 108 45.43 -4.49 25.60
N GLU A 109 46.41 -4.23 24.72
CA GLU A 109 47.65 -4.97 24.66
C GLU A 109 48.32 -4.78 26.03
N VAL A 110 48.08 -5.73 26.94
CA VAL A 110 48.85 -5.85 28.17
C VAL A 110 50.23 -6.39 27.80
N GLY A 111 51.04 -5.51 27.20
CA GLY A 111 52.47 -5.69 27.10
C GLY A 111 53.04 -5.78 28.51
N THR A 112 53.54 -6.98 28.85
CA THR A 112 54.47 -7.27 29.94
C THR A 112 54.14 -6.62 31.29
N ARG A 113 53.02 -7.02 31.90
CA ARG A 113 52.92 -7.00 33.37
C ARG A 113 53.57 -8.27 33.91
N SER A 114 54.89 -8.36 33.79
CA SER A 114 55.64 -9.07 34.82
C SER A 114 55.39 -8.27 36.09
N THR A 115 54.74 -8.88 37.07
CA THR A 115 54.89 -8.44 38.46
C THR A 115 56.38 -8.47 38.74
N ASP A 116 57.01 -7.29 38.66
CA ASP A 116 58.41 -7.13 38.98
C ASP A 116 58.55 -7.31 40.48
N ALA A 117 58.71 -8.57 40.90
CA ALA A 117 59.05 -8.94 42.26
C ALA A 117 60.40 -8.31 42.67
N SER A 118 61.17 -7.74 41.73
CA SER A 118 62.38 -6.98 42.00
C SER A 118 62.12 -5.50 42.30
N LEU A 119 60.92 -4.94 42.06
CA LEU A 119 60.62 -3.52 42.31
C LEU A 119 60.20 -3.27 43.77
N ASP A 120 59.61 -4.26 44.44
CA ASP A 120 59.26 -4.12 45.86
C ASP A 120 60.43 -4.43 46.81
N GLU A 121 61.50 -5.09 46.34
CA GLU A 121 62.67 -5.42 47.17
C GLU A 121 63.54 -4.19 47.50
N TRP A 122 63.77 -3.29 46.54
CA TRP A 122 64.57 -2.07 46.76
C TRP A 122 63.84 -0.98 47.55
N LEU A 123 62.54 -1.13 47.80
CA LEU A 123 61.72 -0.19 48.58
C LEU A 123 61.59 -0.61 50.05
N GLN A 124 62.00 -1.82 50.43
CA GLN A 124 62.04 -2.25 51.83
C GLN A 124 63.04 -1.41 52.64
N GLY A 125 62.59 -0.84 53.75
CA GLY A 125 63.41 0.03 54.61
C GLY A 125 63.40 1.53 54.25
N THR A 126 62.74 1.94 53.17
CA THR A 126 62.56 3.36 52.82
C THR A 126 61.30 3.95 53.45
N ALA A 127 61.24 5.29 53.61
CA ALA A 127 60.14 6.02 54.24
C ALA A 127 58.74 5.72 53.65
N TYR A 128 58.68 5.20 52.43
CA TYR A 128 57.45 4.77 51.77
C TYR A 128 56.76 3.62 52.53
N THR A 129 57.52 2.64 53.02
CA THR A 129 56.97 1.50 53.78
C THR A 129 56.50 1.89 55.18
N GLN A 130 57.21 2.80 55.85
CA GLN A 130 56.81 3.35 57.16
C GLN A 130 55.53 4.19 57.08
N SER A 131 55.31 4.90 55.97
CA SER A 131 54.07 5.66 55.75
C SER A 131 52.83 4.77 55.61
N GLN A 132 52.99 3.57 55.02
CA GLN A 132 51.91 2.59 54.90
C GLN A 132 51.60 1.90 56.23
N ALA A 133 52.62 1.56 57.02
CA ALA A 133 52.46 0.98 58.35
C ALA A 133 51.78 1.96 59.35
N ASN A 134 52.03 3.27 59.24
CA ASN A 134 51.34 4.27 60.06
C ASN A 134 49.91 4.54 59.60
N LYS A 135 49.61 4.42 58.30
CA LYS A 135 48.24 4.54 57.78
C LYS A 135 47.35 3.37 58.20
N SER A 136 47.90 2.15 58.32
CA SER A 136 47.13 0.97 58.75
C SER A 136 46.82 0.97 60.25
N LYS A 137 47.68 1.56 61.10
CA LYS A 137 47.44 1.69 62.55
C LYS A 137 46.42 2.77 62.94
N LYS A 138 46.08 3.71 62.05
CA LYS A 138 45.09 4.79 62.29
C LYS A 138 43.64 4.39 61.94
N LYS A 139 43.41 3.13 61.56
CA LYS A 139 42.11 2.56 61.18
C LYS A 139 41.70 1.37 62.08
N LYS A 140 42.01 1.44 63.37
CA LYS A 140 41.38 0.59 64.40
C LYS A 140 40.80 1.47 65.49
#